data_AF-A0AAE0DH82-F1
#
_entry.id   AF-A0AAE0DH82-F1
#
_cell.length_a   1.000
_cell.length_b   1.000
_cell.length_c   1.000
_cell.angle_alpha   90.00
_cell.angle_beta   90.00
_cell.angle_gamma   90.00
#
_symmetry.space_group_name_H-M   'P 1'
#
loop_
_entity.id
_entity.type
_entity.pdbx_description
1 polymer ?
#
loop_
_entity_poly.entity_id
_entity_poly.type
_entity_poly.pdbx_seq_one_letter_code
_entity_poly.pdbx_strand_id
1 'polypeptide(L)'
;MKLTTHGASRLALLGFLATQFRSILSSPLAEPFYVSDLAKRACTYPLKFGTGTAKMAILSYISITETLGAVLSITGNIGVAPAGAIVNIPAASVTGTIYSNVASATAALATASATCSCAAVALPRTTVAATSITGSTFTPGNYYFAGAVNLAASGSVTFDAGGFPQPNSS
;
A
#
# COMPACT_ATOMS: atom_id res chain seq x y z
N MET A 1 56.93 -5.62 41.72
CA MET A 1 57.65 -5.61 40.42
C MET A 1 56.65 -6.01 39.33
N LYS A 2 56.73 -5.32 38.21
CA LYS A 2 55.80 -5.20 37.07
C LYS A 2 55.39 -6.54 36.42
N LEU A 3 54.08 -6.73 36.15
CA LEU A 3 53.51 -7.21 34.88
C LEU A 3 51.96 -7.09 34.90
N THR A 4 51.32 -6.02 34.42
CA THR A 4 50.72 -5.78 33.06
C THR A 4 49.69 -6.80 32.53
N THR A 5 48.44 -6.33 32.33
CA THR A 5 47.49 -6.55 31.19
C THR A 5 46.97 -7.97 30.86
N HIS A 6 45.71 -8.28 30.49
CA HIS A 6 44.63 -7.58 29.77
C HIS A 6 43.24 -8.13 30.18
N GLY A 7 42.21 -7.27 30.19
CA GLY A 7 40.82 -7.74 30.30
C GLY A 7 39.74 -6.64 30.34
N ALA A 8 40.04 -5.43 29.83
CA ALA A 8 39.08 -4.33 29.82
C ALA A 8 38.40 -4.22 28.44
N SER A 9 37.36 -5.01 28.18
CA SER A 9 36.64 -4.89 26.88
C SER A 9 35.18 -5.37 26.86
N ARG A 10 34.39 -5.26 27.95
CA ARG A 10 32.92 -5.41 27.84
C ARG A 10 32.10 -4.44 28.71
N LEU A 11 32.58 -4.00 29.87
CA LEU A 11 31.84 -3.03 30.70
C LEU A 11 31.96 -1.57 30.24
N ALA A 12 33.04 -1.21 29.52
CA ALA A 12 33.22 0.16 29.02
C ALA A 12 32.30 0.51 27.83
N LEU A 13 31.81 -0.48 27.08
CA LEU A 13 30.91 -0.27 25.94
C LEU A 13 29.46 -0.02 26.39
N LEU A 14 29.06 -0.59 27.54
CA LEU A 14 27.73 -0.35 28.14
C LEU A 14 27.63 1.01 28.83
N GLY A 15 28.75 1.57 29.33
CA GLY A 15 28.78 2.92 29.90
C GLY A 15 28.68 4.05 28.86
N PHE A 16 29.18 3.83 27.65
CA PHE A 16 29.18 4.86 26.59
C PHE A 16 27.79 5.02 25.94
N LEU A 17 26.99 3.94 25.83
CA LEU A 17 25.63 4.04 25.30
C LEU A 17 24.64 4.70 26.28
N ALA A 18 24.86 4.59 27.59
CA ALA A 18 23.98 5.21 28.59
C ALA A 18 24.20 6.73 28.75
N THR A 19 25.34 7.26 28.27
CA THR A 19 25.73 8.66 28.48
C THR A 19 25.34 9.59 27.32
N GLN A 20 24.99 9.04 26.14
CA GLN A 20 24.49 9.84 25.01
C GLN A 20 22.99 10.20 25.13
N PHE A 21 22.31 9.75 26.18
CA PHE A 21 20.87 10.00 26.40
C PHE A 21 20.56 11.01 27.51
N ARG A 22 21.55 11.76 28.00
CA ARG A 22 21.34 12.79 29.02
C ARG A 22 22.04 14.08 28.64
N SER A 23 21.49 14.85 27.71
CA SER A 23 21.56 16.33 27.65
C SER A 23 21.12 16.83 26.28
N ILE A 24 19.83 17.17 26.12
CA ILE A 24 19.35 18.45 25.58
C ILE A 24 17.94 18.62 26.17
N LEU A 25 17.86 19.28 27.32
CA LEU A 25 16.64 19.82 27.92
C LEU A 25 16.95 21.29 28.21
N SER A 26 17.01 22.11 27.15
CA SER A 26 17.03 23.58 27.27
C SER A 26 16.77 24.25 25.92
N SER A 27 15.53 24.14 25.44
CA SER A 27 14.96 25.13 24.50
C SER A 27 13.44 25.14 24.67
N PRO A 28 12.85 26.18 25.28
CA PRO A 28 11.42 26.42 25.20
C PRO A 28 11.19 27.34 24.00
N LEU A 29 10.76 26.81 22.86
CA LEU A 29 10.05 27.55 21.80
C LEU A 29 9.56 26.57 20.70
N ALA A 30 8.25 26.37 20.66
CA ALA A 30 7.45 25.85 19.54
C ALA A 30 7.71 24.42 19.03
N GLU A 31 7.32 23.38 19.78
CA GLU A 31 6.92 22.11 19.16
C GLU A 31 5.66 21.50 19.81
N PRO A 32 4.48 21.84 19.28
CA PRO A 32 3.44 20.83 19.09
C PRO A 32 3.19 20.53 17.61
N PHE A 33 3.91 21.18 16.68
CA PHE A 33 3.62 21.07 15.25
C PHE A 33 4.50 20.06 14.50
N TYR A 34 5.74 19.80 14.93
CA TYR A 34 6.68 19.01 14.12
C TYR A 34 6.46 17.48 14.19
N VAL A 35 5.91 16.97 15.29
CA VAL A 35 5.56 15.54 15.43
C VAL A 35 4.22 15.18 14.78
N SER A 36 3.36 16.18 14.52
CA SER A 36 2.00 15.93 14.00
C SER A 36 1.96 15.68 12.50
N ASP A 37 2.92 16.21 11.72
CA ASP A 37 2.91 16.11 10.25
C ASP A 37 3.81 14.99 9.72
N LEU A 38 4.89 14.61 10.40
CA LEU A 38 5.67 13.39 10.07
C LEU A 38 4.91 12.10 10.42
N ALA A 39 4.02 12.16 11.43
CA ALA A 39 3.11 11.08 11.81
C ALA A 39 1.80 11.07 11.01
N LYS A 40 1.47 12.14 10.26
CA LYS A 40 0.40 12.16 9.24
C LYS A 40 0.92 11.62 7.90
N ARG A 41 1.23 10.31 7.91
CA ARG A 41 1.23 9.40 6.73
C ARG A 41 2.32 9.62 5.69
N ALA A 42 3.45 8.97 5.90
CA ALA A 42 4.49 8.74 4.88
C ALA A 42 4.06 7.75 3.77
N CYS A 43 2.83 7.85 3.26
CA CYS A 43 2.43 7.09 2.08
C CYS A 43 3.05 7.77 0.86
N THR A 44 4.08 7.17 0.29
CA THR A 44 4.69 7.66 -0.95
C THR A 44 3.69 7.44 -2.09
N TYR A 45 3.28 8.54 -2.72
CA TYR A 45 2.60 8.50 -4.01
C TYR A 45 3.64 8.50 -5.13
N PRO A 46 3.43 7.76 -6.22
CA PRO A 46 2.28 6.89 -6.49
C PRO A 46 2.25 5.66 -5.58
N LEU A 47 1.05 5.20 -5.22
CA LEU A 47 0.87 3.98 -4.44
C LEU A 47 1.50 2.80 -5.18
N LYS A 48 2.33 2.02 -4.48
CA LYS A 48 3.07 0.90 -5.06
C LYS A 48 2.46 -0.43 -4.62
N PHE A 49 2.26 -1.33 -5.56
CA PHE A 49 1.72 -2.67 -5.34
C PHE A 49 2.77 -3.77 -5.57
N GLY A 50 4.05 -3.43 -5.33
CA GLY A 50 5.18 -4.34 -5.55
C GLY A 50 5.70 -4.36 -6.99
N THR A 51 6.68 -5.23 -7.24
CA THR A 51 7.34 -5.42 -8.54
C THR A 51 7.34 -6.91 -8.95
N GLY A 52 7.52 -7.18 -10.24
CA GLY A 52 7.68 -8.54 -10.76
C GLY A 52 6.52 -9.47 -10.39
N THR A 53 6.83 -10.61 -9.77
CA THR A 53 5.88 -11.66 -9.38
C THR A 53 4.87 -11.23 -8.31
N ALA A 54 5.08 -10.09 -7.66
CA ALA A 54 4.13 -9.49 -6.73
C ALA A 54 3.05 -8.63 -7.42
N LYS A 55 3.21 -8.29 -8.70
CA LYS A 55 2.17 -7.58 -9.48
C LYS A 55 1.07 -8.57 -9.85
N MET A 56 -0.12 -8.36 -9.29
CA MET A 56 -1.29 -9.21 -9.49
C MET A 56 -2.40 -8.39 -10.15
N ALA A 57 -2.97 -8.93 -11.22
CA ALA A 57 -4.21 -8.41 -11.81
C ALA A 57 -5.41 -8.73 -10.91
N ILE A 58 -5.44 -9.92 -10.32
CA ILE A 58 -6.46 -10.35 -9.36
C ILE A 58 -5.77 -10.98 -8.15
N LEU A 59 -6.11 -10.53 -6.95
CA LEU A 59 -5.57 -11.05 -5.71
C LEU A 59 -6.68 -11.16 -4.68
N SER A 60 -6.82 -12.32 -4.03
CA SER A 60 -7.87 -12.55 -3.04
C SER A 60 -7.35 -13.28 -1.82
N TYR A 61 -7.94 -12.99 -0.66
CA TYR A 61 -7.66 -13.70 0.59
C TYR A 61 -8.42 -15.03 0.70
N ILE A 62 -9.62 -15.10 0.12
CA ILE A 62 -10.56 -16.24 0.32
C ILE A 62 -10.63 -17.09 -0.94
N SER A 63 -11.19 -16.55 -2.02
CA SER A 63 -11.30 -17.28 -3.28
C SER A 63 -11.41 -16.34 -4.46
N ILE A 64 -11.12 -16.88 -5.64
CA ILE A 64 -11.47 -16.30 -6.92
C ILE A 64 -12.34 -17.32 -7.63
N THR A 65 -13.59 -16.97 -7.94
CA THR A 65 -14.56 -17.87 -8.56
C THR A 65 -15.14 -17.22 -9.80
N GLU A 66 -14.99 -17.91 -10.93
CA GLU A 66 -15.70 -17.62 -12.16
C GLU A 66 -17.07 -18.35 -12.11
N THR A 67 -18.15 -17.66 -12.46
CA THR A 67 -19.53 -18.18 -12.35
C THR A 67 -20.33 -18.08 -13.65
N LEU A 68 -19.87 -17.27 -14.60
CA LEU A 68 -20.52 -17.00 -15.87
C LEU A 68 -19.62 -17.57 -16.98
N GLY A 69 -20.11 -18.61 -17.67
CA GLY A 69 -19.40 -19.25 -18.79
C GLY A 69 -19.17 -18.38 -20.03
N ALA A 70 -19.13 -17.05 -19.88
CA ALA A 70 -18.61 -16.13 -20.87
C ALA A 70 -17.10 -16.37 -21.09
N VAL A 71 -16.61 -15.93 -22.25
CA VAL A 71 -15.18 -15.98 -22.55
C VAL A 71 -14.46 -15.05 -21.58
N LEU A 72 -13.77 -15.64 -20.61
CA LEU A 72 -12.88 -14.95 -19.70
C LEU A 72 -11.52 -14.78 -20.37
N SER A 73 -10.96 -13.57 -20.31
CA SER A 73 -9.57 -13.29 -20.66
C SER A 73 -8.98 -12.36 -19.61
N ILE A 74 -8.02 -12.88 -18.85
CA ILE A 74 -7.31 -12.16 -17.79
C ILE A 74 -5.87 -11.96 -18.27
N THR A 75 -5.46 -10.70 -18.37
CA THR A 75 -4.06 -10.35 -18.62
C THR A 75 -3.39 -9.95 -17.31
N GLY A 76 -2.31 -10.65 -16.95
CA GLY A 76 -1.57 -10.46 -15.70
C GLY A 76 -1.70 -11.64 -14.74
N ASN A 77 -0.91 -11.61 -13.67
CA ASN A 77 -0.90 -12.69 -12.69
C ASN A 77 -2.17 -12.69 -11.83
N ILE A 78 -2.60 -13.86 -11.38
CA ILE A 78 -3.67 -13.98 -10.39
C ILE A 78 -3.17 -14.73 -9.17
N GLY A 79 -3.69 -14.42 -7.99
CA GLY A 79 -3.24 -15.07 -6.76
C GLY A 79 -4.30 -15.22 -5.67
N VAL A 80 -4.16 -16.28 -4.89
CA VAL A 80 -4.90 -16.51 -3.65
C VAL A 80 -3.93 -16.91 -2.54
N ALA A 81 -4.15 -16.43 -1.32
CA ALA A 81 -3.40 -16.82 -0.13
C ALA A 81 -4.14 -16.34 1.14
N PRO A 82 -3.93 -16.93 2.33
CA PRO A 82 -3.00 -18.03 2.64
C PRO A 82 -3.58 -19.43 2.38
N ALA A 83 -4.90 -19.58 2.32
CA ALA A 83 -5.58 -20.86 2.13
C ALA A 83 -6.82 -20.70 1.22
N GLY A 84 -6.64 -19.97 0.12
CA GLY A 84 -7.72 -19.68 -0.80
C GLY A 84 -7.82 -20.65 -1.97
N ALA A 85 -8.92 -20.57 -2.71
CA ALA A 85 -9.19 -21.40 -3.87
C ALA A 85 -9.42 -20.56 -5.14
N ILE A 86 -8.92 -21.06 -6.27
CA ILE A 86 -9.24 -20.54 -7.60
C ILE A 86 -10.15 -21.57 -8.26
N VAL A 87 -11.38 -21.18 -8.55
CA VAL A 87 -12.47 -22.07 -8.97
C VAL A 87 -13.01 -21.62 -10.32
N ASN A 88 -13.19 -22.58 -11.24
CA ASN A 88 -13.75 -22.38 -12.58
C ASN A 88 -12.99 -21.40 -13.49
N ILE A 89 -11.73 -21.07 -13.18
CA ILE A 89 -10.88 -20.27 -14.08
C ILE A 89 -10.00 -21.22 -14.89
N PRO A 90 -10.24 -21.40 -16.21
CA PRO A 90 -9.36 -22.20 -17.05
C PRO A 90 -7.97 -21.56 -17.12
N ALA A 91 -6.89 -22.35 -17.03
CA ALA A 91 -5.54 -21.78 -17.12
C ALA A 91 -5.30 -21.03 -18.46
N ALA A 92 -5.95 -21.47 -19.55
CA ALA A 92 -5.89 -20.83 -20.86
C ALA A 92 -6.52 -19.43 -20.92
N SER A 93 -7.40 -19.08 -19.96
CA SER A 93 -7.95 -17.72 -19.88
C SER A 93 -7.01 -16.72 -19.23
N VAL A 94 -5.85 -17.16 -18.70
CA VAL A 94 -4.92 -16.31 -17.97
C VAL A 94 -3.64 -16.14 -18.78
N THR A 95 -3.43 -14.94 -19.32
CA THR A 95 -2.14 -14.51 -19.87
C THR A 95 -1.27 -13.97 -18.73
N GLY A 96 -0.71 -14.90 -17.94
CA GLY A 96 0.06 -14.61 -16.73
C GLY A 96 0.31 -15.87 -15.90
N THR A 97 0.83 -15.71 -14.69
CA THR A 97 1.05 -16.82 -13.74
C THR A 97 -0.04 -16.87 -12.68
N ILE A 98 -0.48 -18.08 -12.36
CA ILE A 98 -1.43 -18.36 -11.28
C ILE A 98 -0.66 -18.72 -10.01
N TYR A 99 -0.81 -17.94 -8.94
CA TYR A 99 -0.15 -18.13 -7.65
C TYR A 99 -1.16 -18.57 -6.57
N SER A 100 -1.24 -19.88 -6.30
CA SER A 100 -2.16 -20.43 -5.30
C SER A 100 -1.42 -20.80 -4.02
N ASN A 101 -1.68 -20.07 -2.93
CA ASN A 101 -1.18 -20.32 -1.57
C ASN A 101 0.36 -20.40 -1.48
N VAL A 102 1.05 -19.57 -2.25
CA VAL A 102 2.51 -19.47 -2.28
C VAL A 102 3.02 -18.13 -1.76
N ALA A 103 4.30 -18.09 -1.39
CA ALA A 103 4.95 -16.90 -0.80
C ALA A 103 4.74 -15.62 -1.61
N SER A 104 4.77 -15.69 -2.95
CA SER A 104 4.52 -14.53 -3.81
C SER A 104 3.10 -13.95 -3.65
N ALA A 105 2.07 -14.80 -3.54
CA ALA A 105 0.70 -14.35 -3.29
C ALA A 105 0.55 -13.78 -1.87
N THR A 106 1.18 -14.40 -0.87
CA THR A 106 1.19 -13.89 0.51
C THR A 106 1.87 -12.52 0.62
N ALA A 107 3.01 -12.34 -0.05
CA ALA A 107 3.74 -11.07 -0.07
C ALA A 107 2.96 -9.98 -0.82
N ALA A 108 2.28 -10.34 -1.92
CA ALA A 108 1.39 -9.43 -2.64
C ALA A 108 0.21 -8.99 -1.76
N LEU A 109 -0.39 -9.89 -0.96
CA LEU A 109 -1.48 -9.54 -0.03
C LEU A 109 -1.02 -8.60 1.06
N ALA A 110 0.15 -8.87 1.66
CA ALA A 110 0.72 -7.99 2.67
C ALA A 110 0.97 -6.57 2.10
N THR A 111 1.52 -6.50 0.88
CA THR A 111 1.75 -5.23 0.18
C THR A 111 0.43 -4.53 -0.13
N ALA A 112 -0.56 -5.22 -0.69
CA ALA A 112 -1.87 -4.66 -1.01
C ALA A 112 -2.59 -4.14 0.25
N SER A 113 -2.51 -4.87 1.36
CA SER A 113 -3.09 -4.46 2.66
C SER A 113 -2.42 -3.20 3.21
N ALA A 114 -1.08 -3.14 3.17
CA ALA A 114 -0.34 -1.94 3.56
C ALA A 114 -0.69 -0.75 2.68
N THR A 115 -0.73 -0.95 1.36
CA THR A 115 -1.08 0.09 0.38
C THR A 115 -2.54 0.55 0.53
N CYS A 116 -3.48 -0.35 0.79
CA CYS A 116 -4.89 -0.01 1.07
C CYS A 116 -5.01 0.85 2.34
N SER A 117 -4.33 0.43 3.42
CA SER A 117 -4.23 1.23 4.65
C SER A 117 -3.60 2.61 4.38
N CYS A 118 -2.66 2.67 3.44
CA CYS A 118 -2.06 3.90 2.92
C CYS A 118 -2.95 4.72 1.99
N ALA A 119 -3.95 4.17 1.33
CA ALA A 119 -4.94 4.96 0.61
C ALA A 119 -6.00 5.55 1.56
N ALA A 120 -6.45 4.78 2.55
CA ALA A 120 -7.64 5.07 3.36
C ALA A 120 -7.59 6.38 4.18
N VAL A 121 -6.43 6.70 4.73
CA VAL A 121 -6.20 7.90 5.57
C VAL A 121 -5.51 9.06 4.82
N ALA A 122 -5.44 9.03 3.49
CA ALA A 122 -4.67 9.99 2.67
C ALA A 122 -5.11 11.44 2.79
N LEU A 123 -4.13 12.34 2.86
CA LEU A 123 -4.32 13.79 2.97
C LEU A 123 -3.33 14.51 2.03
N PRO A 124 -3.69 15.70 1.50
CA PRO A 124 -5.03 16.27 1.55
C PRO A 124 -6.02 15.44 0.73
N ARG A 125 -7.31 15.54 1.05
CA ARG A 125 -8.40 14.87 0.34
C ARG A 125 -9.61 15.78 0.19
N THR A 126 -10.32 15.63 -0.91
CA THR A 126 -11.57 16.34 -1.19
C THR A 126 -12.75 15.47 -0.76
N THR A 127 -13.57 15.97 0.17
CA THR A 127 -14.82 15.29 0.54
C THR A 127 -15.84 15.44 -0.59
N VAL A 128 -16.36 14.32 -1.06
CA VAL A 128 -17.42 14.27 -2.07
C VAL A 128 -18.72 13.87 -1.37
N ALA A 129 -19.69 14.77 -1.35
CA ALA A 129 -20.98 14.56 -0.70
C ALA A 129 -21.99 13.78 -1.57
N ALA A 130 -21.64 13.49 -2.82
CA ALA A 130 -22.52 12.82 -3.76
C ALA A 130 -22.63 11.31 -3.48
N THR A 131 -23.85 10.79 -3.53
CA THR A 131 -24.14 9.35 -3.47
C THR A 131 -24.02 8.66 -4.83
N SER A 132 -23.88 9.43 -5.91
CA SER A 132 -23.60 8.95 -7.26
C SER A 132 -22.49 9.76 -7.91
N ILE A 133 -21.66 9.10 -8.72
CA ILE A 133 -20.57 9.70 -9.51
C ILE A 133 -20.85 9.72 -11.01
N THR A 134 -22.06 9.33 -11.43
CA THR A 134 -22.43 9.35 -12.85
C THR A 134 -22.38 10.76 -13.42
N GLY A 135 -21.72 10.92 -14.57
CA GLY A 135 -21.52 12.19 -15.25
C GLY A 135 -20.47 13.10 -14.59
N SER A 136 -19.82 12.65 -13.51
CA SER A 136 -18.80 13.45 -12.83
C SER A 136 -17.46 13.41 -13.57
N THR A 137 -16.74 14.53 -13.51
CA THR A 137 -15.34 14.62 -13.93
C THR A 137 -14.45 14.84 -12.71
N PHE A 138 -13.51 13.93 -12.47
CA PHE A 138 -12.51 14.02 -11.42
C PHE A 138 -11.18 14.44 -12.02
N THR A 139 -10.61 15.52 -11.51
CA THR A 139 -9.23 15.93 -11.80
C THR A 139 -8.27 15.16 -10.89
N PRO A 140 -6.93 15.24 -11.07
CA PRO A 140 -6.00 14.53 -10.21
C PRO A 140 -6.13 14.96 -8.75
N GLY A 141 -6.30 14.00 -7.84
CA GLY A 141 -6.41 14.24 -6.41
C GLY A 141 -6.85 13.02 -5.61
N ASN A 142 -6.88 13.16 -4.28
CA ASN A 142 -7.46 12.16 -3.38
C ASN A 142 -8.91 12.55 -3.07
N TYR A 143 -9.84 11.61 -3.24
CA TYR A 143 -11.26 11.84 -2.99
C TYR A 143 -11.76 10.96 -1.84
N TYR A 144 -12.61 11.53 -0.99
CA TYR A 144 -13.21 10.84 0.14
C TYR A 144 -14.72 10.82 0.02
N PHE A 145 -15.29 9.62 0.05
CA PHE A 145 -16.72 9.38 0.08
C PHE A 145 -17.08 8.81 1.44
N ALA A 146 -17.99 9.46 2.16
CA ALA A 146 -18.37 9.07 3.52
C ALA A 146 -19.30 7.84 3.57
N GLY A 147 -19.78 7.38 2.41
CA GLY A 147 -20.69 6.25 2.29
C GLY A 147 -20.57 5.57 0.93
N ALA A 148 -21.47 4.62 0.68
CA ALA A 148 -21.53 3.92 -0.60
C ALA A 148 -21.75 4.91 -1.76
N VAL A 149 -21.05 4.65 -2.85
CA VAL A 149 -21.10 5.45 -4.07
C VAL A 149 -21.65 4.61 -5.19
N ASN A 150 -22.56 5.18 -5.97
CA ASN A 150 -23.16 4.51 -7.12
C ASN A 150 -22.65 5.07 -8.46
N LEU A 151 -22.33 4.17 -9.38
CA LEU A 151 -22.19 4.47 -10.81
C LEU A 151 -23.36 3.78 -11.52
N ALA A 152 -24.23 4.56 -12.15
CA ALA A 152 -25.34 4.02 -12.94
C ALA A 152 -24.82 3.05 -14.03
N ALA A 153 -25.58 1.99 -14.32
CA ALA A 153 -25.15 0.90 -15.21
C ALA A 153 -24.71 1.36 -16.62
N SER A 154 -25.32 2.43 -17.13
CA SER A 154 -24.97 3.07 -18.41
C SER A 154 -24.32 4.45 -18.23
N GLY A 155 -24.02 4.83 -16.99
CA GLY A 155 -23.37 6.09 -16.66
C GLY A 155 -21.86 6.02 -16.87
N SER A 156 -21.25 7.15 -17.18
CA SER A 156 -19.80 7.29 -17.23
C SER A 156 -19.29 8.13 -16.05
N VAL A 157 -18.01 7.96 -15.75
CA VAL A 157 -17.22 8.87 -14.91
C VAL A 157 -15.96 9.20 -15.70
N THR A 158 -15.57 10.48 -15.72
CA THR A 158 -14.37 10.93 -16.42
C THR A 158 -13.28 11.20 -15.39
N PHE A 159 -12.11 10.58 -15.57
CA PHE A 159 -10.89 10.99 -14.87
C PHE A 159 -10.06 11.82 -15.83
N ASP A 160 -10.07 13.14 -15.65
CA ASP A 160 -9.39 14.09 -16.52
C ASP A 160 -8.04 14.50 -15.91
N ALA A 161 -6.94 14.07 -16.53
CA ALA A 161 -5.60 14.40 -16.08
C ALA A 161 -5.17 15.84 -16.44
N GLY A 162 -6.02 16.62 -17.11
CA GLY A 162 -5.73 18.01 -17.49
C GLY A 162 -4.58 18.16 -18.47
N GLY A 163 -4.32 17.13 -19.30
CA GLY A 163 -3.20 17.11 -20.25
C GLY A 163 -1.84 16.77 -19.64
N PHE A 164 -1.75 16.50 -18.33
CA PHE A 164 -0.52 16.00 -17.71
C PHE A 164 -0.48 14.47 -17.80
N PRO A 165 0.51 13.87 -18.48
CA PRO A 165 0.70 12.42 -18.40
C PRO A 165 0.98 12.03 -16.95
N GLN A 166 0.53 10.84 -16.54
CA GLN A 166 0.81 10.33 -15.19
C GLN A 166 2.33 10.34 -14.92
N PRO A 167 2.79 10.75 -13.73
CA PRO A 167 4.22 10.82 -13.41
C PRO A 167 4.93 9.46 -13.26
N ASN A 168 4.33 8.33 -13.68
CA ASN A 168 4.90 7.00 -13.46
C ASN A 168 4.37 5.92 -14.43
N SER A 169 4.61 6.09 -15.73
CA SER A 169 4.66 4.95 -16.65
C SER A 169 6.12 4.51 -16.83
N SER A 170 6.63 3.72 -15.89
CA SER A 170 7.90 2.96 -16.00
C SER A 170 7.78 1.67 -15.21
#